data_AF-A0A496RVD0-F1
#
_entry.id   AF-A0A496RVD0-F1
#
_cell.length_a   1.000
_cell.length_b   1.000
_cell.length_c   1.000
_cell.angle_alpha   90.00
_cell.angle_beta   90.00
_cell.angle_gamma   90.00
#
_symmetry.space_group_name_H-M   'P 1'
#
loop_
_entity.id
_entity.type
_entity.pdbx_description
1 polymer ?
#
loop_
_entity_poly.entity_id
_entity_poly.type
_entity_poly.pdbx_seq_one_letter_code
_entity_poly.pdbx_strand_id
1 'polypeptide(L)'
;MHATLQREPVWYVNLTQGLAWLPAPDVHVCRIQSTHLEQHRWDDVLASVPDEMLLFLALGRRVVIVDGSTSGRGSRVIWQGIPFIRYALERRWFGHEVSARVRGQNVLRYFRQAYAGLSARTKRRLAYYRQYAITDAVRMEGWSVRLTMEIADARVQVAALWAWRAQKEKDRRNCPPEKENFR
;
A
#
# COMPACT_ATOMS: atom_id res chain seq x y z
N MET A 1 18.64 17.05 -10.97
CA MET A 1 18.22 15.90 -11.80
C MET A 1 18.57 14.61 -11.05
N HIS A 2 17.68 14.11 -10.19
CA HIS A 2 17.90 12.82 -9.54
C HIS A 2 17.40 11.72 -10.47
N ALA A 3 18.33 10.98 -11.07
CA ALA A 3 18.02 9.76 -11.79
C ALA A 3 17.21 8.85 -10.86
N THR A 4 15.95 8.62 -11.21
CA THR A 4 15.12 7.64 -10.52
C THR A 4 15.73 6.28 -10.83
N LEU A 5 16.68 5.83 -10.00
CA LEU A 5 17.08 4.43 -9.99
C LEU A 5 15.78 3.63 -9.91
N GLN A 6 15.43 2.92 -10.98
CA GLN A 6 14.26 2.04 -11.02
C GLN A 6 14.57 0.85 -10.11
N ARG A 7 14.54 1.10 -8.79
CA ARG A 7 14.74 0.08 -7.78
C ARG A 7 13.54 -0.84 -7.82
N GLU A 8 13.81 -2.14 -7.74
CA GLU A 8 12.75 -3.15 -7.74
C GLU A 8 11.72 -2.86 -6.63
N PRO A 9 10.44 -3.16 -6.90
CA PRO A 9 9.40 -3.05 -5.88
C PRO A 9 9.72 -3.91 -4.65
N VAL A 10 9.38 -3.38 -3.48
CA VAL A 10 9.34 -4.15 -2.24
C VAL A 10 7.93 -4.70 -2.07
N TRP A 11 7.84 -6.02 -1.96
CA TRP A 11 6.56 -6.73 -1.90
C TRP A 11 6.19 -7.06 -0.45
N TYR A 12 4.93 -6.80 -0.12
CA TYR A 12 4.33 -7.14 1.15
C TYR A 12 3.10 -8.02 0.93
N VAL A 13 2.98 -9.09 1.72
CA VAL A 13 1.74 -9.82 1.89
C VAL A 13 1.07 -9.37 3.18
N ASN A 14 -0.19 -8.98 3.08
CA ASN A 14 -0.98 -8.56 4.21
C ASN A 14 -1.70 -9.74 4.86
N LEU A 15 -1.46 -9.95 6.15
CA LEU A 15 -1.97 -11.08 6.91
C LEU A 15 -3.33 -10.77 7.53
N THR A 16 -4.41 -10.87 6.75
CA THR A 16 -5.79 -10.61 7.21
C THR A 16 -6.55 -11.86 7.66
N GLN A 17 -6.21 -13.04 7.14
CA GLN A 17 -6.89 -14.33 7.39
C GLN A 17 -5.99 -15.37 8.08
N GLY A 18 -5.02 -14.92 8.87
CA GLY A 18 -4.00 -15.79 9.49
C GLY A 18 -2.85 -16.13 8.53
N LEU A 19 -1.87 -16.86 9.04
CA LEU A 19 -0.61 -17.27 8.38
C LEU A 19 -0.78 -18.15 7.12
N ALA A 20 -2.00 -18.30 6.59
CA ALA A 20 -2.29 -19.15 5.43
C ALA A 20 -1.49 -18.76 4.17
N TRP A 21 -0.97 -17.53 4.14
CA TRP A 21 0.01 -17.10 3.15
C TRP A 21 1.39 -17.26 3.78
N LEU A 22 2.08 -18.37 3.49
CA LEU A 22 3.51 -18.46 3.81
C LEU A 22 4.24 -17.47 2.90
N PRO A 23 4.94 -16.46 3.44
CA PRO A 23 5.69 -15.54 2.62
C PRO A 23 6.79 -16.31 1.87
N ALA A 24 6.94 -16.05 0.58
CA ALA A 24 8.14 -16.45 -0.14
C ALA A 24 9.36 -15.73 0.47
N PRO A 25 10.59 -16.28 0.35
CA PRO A 25 11.78 -15.72 1.02
C PRO A 25 12.06 -14.24 0.73
N ASP A 26 11.59 -13.71 -0.40
CA ASP A 26 11.78 -12.31 -0.82
C ASP A 26 10.53 -11.44 -0.65
N VAL A 27 9.59 -11.84 0.21
CA VAL A 27 8.33 -11.13 0.45
C VAL A 27 8.21 -10.78 1.93
N HIS A 28 8.07 -9.49 2.20
CA HIS A 28 7.83 -8.99 3.54
C HIS A 28 6.38 -9.23 3.96
N VAL A 29 6.10 -9.13 5.25
CA VAL A 29 4.76 -9.30 5.80
C VAL A 29 4.28 -8.03 6.49
N CYS A 30 2.99 -7.71 6.35
CA CYS A 30 2.34 -6.67 7.13
C CYS A 30 1.00 -7.17 7.67
N ARG A 31 0.43 -6.44 8.64
CA ARG A 31 -0.87 -6.79 9.23
C ARG A 31 -1.75 -5.55 9.39
N ILE A 32 -2.10 -4.95 8.26
CA ILE A 32 -3.09 -3.88 8.19
C ILE A 32 -4.48 -4.54 8.29
N GLN A 33 -5.12 -4.40 9.44
CA GLN A 33 -6.38 -5.08 9.73
C GLN A 33 -7.58 -4.34 9.12
N SER A 34 -8.42 -5.06 8.37
CA SER A 34 -9.66 -4.52 7.80
C SER A 34 -10.63 -4.02 8.87
N THR A 35 -10.62 -4.61 10.07
CA THR A 35 -11.47 -4.18 11.19
C THR A 35 -11.10 -2.78 11.68
N HIS A 36 -9.82 -2.41 11.71
CA HIS A 36 -9.42 -1.03 12.04
C HIS A 36 -9.89 -0.04 10.98
N LEU A 37 -9.90 -0.46 9.71
CA LEU A 37 -10.42 0.36 8.59
C LEU A 37 -11.94 0.52 8.66
N GLU A 38 -12.67 -0.54 9.00
CA GLU A 38 -14.13 -0.51 9.23
C GLU A 38 -14.52 0.42 10.37
N GLN A 39 -13.79 0.34 11.48
CA GLN A 39 -14.04 1.13 12.68
C GLN A 39 -13.43 2.53 12.61
N HIS A 40 -12.80 2.90 11.49
CA HIS A 40 -12.13 4.19 11.30
C HIS A 40 -11.07 4.50 12.39
N ARG A 41 -10.42 3.45 12.90
CA ARG A 41 -9.35 3.51 13.90
C ARG A 41 -8.02 3.86 13.23
N TRP A 42 -7.92 5.09 12.74
CA TRP A 42 -6.82 5.54 11.87
C TRP A 42 -5.43 5.52 12.52
N ASP A 43 -5.35 5.79 13.83
CA ASP A 43 -4.11 5.62 14.59
C ASP A 43 -3.65 4.15 14.55
N ASP A 44 -4.55 3.19 14.75
CA ASP A 44 -4.22 1.76 14.71
C ASP A 44 -3.87 1.26 13.30
N VAL A 45 -4.53 1.80 12.27
CA VAL A 45 -4.16 1.55 10.87
C VAL A 45 -2.72 1.99 10.62
N LEU A 46 -2.34 3.21 11.02
CA LEU A 46 -0.99 3.72 10.80
C LEU A 46 0.05 3.02 11.70
N ALA A 47 -0.33 2.64 12.91
CA ALA A 47 0.52 1.83 13.79
C ALA A 47 0.82 0.44 13.22
N SER A 48 -0.10 -0.13 12.44
CA SER A 48 0.07 -1.45 11.80
C SER A 48 0.98 -1.45 10.57
N VAL A 49 1.36 -0.28 10.05
CA VAL A 49 2.33 -0.16 8.95
C VAL A 49 3.72 -0.49 9.50
N PRO A 50 4.45 -1.48 8.96
CA PRO A 50 5.80 -1.83 9.45
C PRO A 50 6.79 -0.66 9.32
N ASP A 51 7.71 -0.57 10.27
CA ASP A 51 8.76 0.46 10.26
C ASP A 51 9.69 0.36 9.04
N GLU A 52 10.05 -0.87 8.63
CA GLU A 52 10.79 -1.12 7.39
C GLU A 52 10.05 -0.61 6.14
N MET A 53 8.71 -0.74 6.10
CA MET A 53 7.90 -0.25 4.98
C MET A 53 7.97 1.27 4.89
N LEU A 54 7.89 1.96 6.04
CA LEU A 54 8.05 3.42 6.12
C LEU A 54 9.44 3.86 5.64
N LEU A 55 10.49 3.13 6.04
CA LEU A 55 11.84 3.40 5.57
C LEU A 55 11.96 3.19 4.05
N PHE A 56 11.45 2.09 3.49
CA PHE A 56 11.49 1.84 2.05
C PHE A 56 10.77 2.93 1.25
N LEU A 57 9.60 3.38 1.71
CA LEU A 57 8.87 4.47 1.08
C LEU A 57 9.65 5.78 1.13
N ALA A 58 10.24 6.12 2.28
CA ALA A 58 11.10 7.30 2.40
C ALA A 58 12.30 7.23 1.44
N LEU A 59 12.90 6.06 1.29
CA LEU A 59 13.99 5.80 0.34
C LEU A 59 13.56 5.78 -1.13
N GLY A 60 12.31 6.15 -1.45
CA GLY A 60 11.77 6.22 -2.79
C GLY A 60 11.47 4.88 -3.45
N ARG A 61 11.50 3.78 -2.67
CA ARG A 61 11.12 2.45 -3.18
C ARG A 61 9.62 2.43 -3.43
N ARG A 62 9.24 1.70 -4.49
CA ARG A 62 7.84 1.31 -4.67
C ARG A 62 7.51 0.18 -3.70
N VAL A 63 6.46 0.34 -2.92
CA VAL A 63 5.90 -0.71 -2.07
C VAL A 63 4.62 -1.23 -2.70
N VAL A 64 4.52 -2.55 -2.81
CA VAL A 64 3.33 -3.22 -3.33
C VAL A 64 2.77 -4.14 -2.26
N ILE A 65 1.51 -3.91 -1.86
CA ILE A 65 0.81 -4.72 -0.86
C ILE A 65 -0.17 -5.64 -1.56
N VAL A 66 -0.09 -6.93 -1.27
CA VAL A 66 -1.05 -7.93 -1.72
C VAL A 66 -1.91 -8.35 -0.53
N ASP A 67 -3.23 -8.35 -0.71
CA ASP A 67 -4.17 -8.78 0.32
C ASP A 67 -5.22 -9.73 -0.25
N GLY A 68 -5.51 -10.77 0.52
CA GLY A 68 -6.59 -11.72 0.21
C GLY A 68 -7.95 -11.12 0.56
N SER A 69 -8.95 -11.35 -0.30
CA SER A 69 -10.35 -11.03 0.00
C SER A 69 -11.23 -12.23 -0.34
N THR A 70 -12.03 -12.66 0.63
CA THR A 70 -13.14 -13.60 0.40
C THR A 70 -14.35 -12.90 -0.22
N SER A 71 -14.42 -11.57 -0.10
CA SER A 71 -15.48 -10.77 -0.71
C SER A 71 -15.20 -10.49 -2.18
N GLY A 72 -16.23 -10.52 -3.03
CA GLY A 72 -16.16 -10.06 -4.42
C GLY A 72 -15.96 -8.55 -4.58
N ARG A 73 -15.97 -7.78 -3.48
CA ARG A 73 -15.85 -6.32 -3.46
C ARG A 73 -14.40 -5.82 -3.35
N GLY A 74 -13.43 -6.74 -3.32
CA GLY A 74 -12.00 -6.46 -3.14
C GLY A 74 -11.63 -6.07 -1.71
N SER A 75 -10.35 -6.22 -1.39
CA SER A 75 -9.81 -5.94 -0.06
C SER A 75 -9.92 -4.46 0.33
N ARG A 76 -10.46 -4.21 1.54
CA ARG A 76 -10.55 -2.88 2.15
C ARG A 76 -9.17 -2.26 2.42
N VAL A 77 -8.16 -3.08 2.68
CA VAL A 77 -6.78 -2.61 2.81
C VAL A 77 -6.34 -1.95 1.51
N ILE A 78 -6.68 -2.55 0.37
CA ILE A 78 -6.33 -2.02 -0.94
C ILE A 78 -7.13 -0.76 -1.29
N TRP A 79 -8.46 -0.78 -1.19
CA TRP A 79 -9.28 0.34 -1.67
C TRP A 79 -9.46 1.48 -0.66
N GLN A 80 -9.11 1.31 0.62
CA GLN A 80 -9.22 2.34 1.66
C GLN A 80 -7.92 2.55 2.44
N GLY A 81 -7.29 1.46 2.89
CA GLY A 81 -6.09 1.51 3.72
C GLY A 81 -4.93 2.19 3.01
N ILE A 82 -4.53 1.67 1.83
CA ILE A 82 -3.44 2.22 1.02
C ILE A 82 -3.69 3.70 0.66
N PRO A 83 -4.87 4.11 0.14
CA PRO A 83 -5.16 5.52 -0.09
C PRO A 83 -4.97 6.39 1.15
N PHE A 84 -5.41 5.95 2.33
CA PHE A 84 -5.27 6.73 3.56
C PHE A 84 -3.82 6.80 4.06
N ILE A 85 -3.10 5.67 4.04
CA ILE A 85 -1.68 5.61 4.43
C ILE A 85 -0.87 6.54 3.53
N ARG A 86 -1.06 6.44 2.20
CA ARG A 86 -0.42 7.34 1.24
C ARG A 86 -0.75 8.80 1.55
N TYR A 87 -2.03 9.15 1.72
CA TYR A 87 -2.43 10.50 2.07
C TYR A 87 -1.75 11.02 3.34
N ALA A 88 -1.71 10.22 4.40
CA ALA A 88 -1.11 10.60 5.68
C ALA A 88 0.41 10.84 5.55
N LEU A 89 1.11 9.99 4.78
CA LEU A 89 2.54 10.14 4.55
C LEU A 89 2.85 11.33 3.65
N GLU A 90 2.17 11.50 2.50
CA GLU A 90 2.38 12.64 1.59
C GLU A 90 2.18 13.97 2.32
N ARG A 91 1.11 14.07 3.10
CA ARG A 91 0.81 15.26 3.91
C ARG A 91 1.85 15.49 5.01
N ARG A 92 2.33 14.43 5.66
CA ARG A 92 3.28 14.56 6.78
C ARG A 92 4.71 14.82 6.30
N TRP A 93 5.09 14.25 5.16
CA TRP A 93 6.46 14.30 4.64
C TRP A 93 6.68 15.48 3.71
N PHE A 94 5.73 15.77 2.82
CA PHE A 94 5.93 16.75 1.76
C PHE A 94 4.99 17.95 1.85
N GLY A 95 4.05 17.92 2.80
CA GLY A 95 3.16 19.06 3.08
C GLY A 95 2.07 19.28 2.03
N HIS A 96 1.94 18.39 1.04
CA HIS A 96 0.90 18.48 0.02
C HIS A 96 -0.19 17.42 0.22
N GLU A 97 -1.34 17.65 -0.41
CA GLU A 97 -2.45 16.71 -0.39
C GLU A 97 -2.54 16.00 -1.73
N VAL A 98 -2.60 14.67 -1.68
CA VAL A 98 -2.79 13.85 -2.88
C VAL A 98 -4.26 13.49 -3.08
N SER A 99 -4.61 13.19 -4.33
CA SER A 99 -5.94 12.66 -4.68
C SER A 99 -6.28 11.45 -3.81
N ALA A 100 -7.38 11.59 -3.08
CA ALA A 100 -7.93 10.59 -2.18
C ALA A 100 -9.24 10.06 -2.79
N ARG A 101 -9.14 8.97 -3.55
CA ARG A 101 -10.29 8.27 -4.11
C ARG A 101 -10.44 6.90 -3.48
N VAL A 102 -11.64 6.61 -3.00
CA VAL A 102 -12.04 5.31 -2.47
C VAL A 102 -13.19 4.81 -3.32
N ARG A 103 -12.99 3.71 -4.04
CA ARG A 103 -13.99 3.15 -4.99
C ARG A 103 -14.54 4.19 -5.97
N GLY A 104 -13.66 5.02 -6.53
CA GLY A 104 -14.01 6.09 -7.47
C GLY A 104 -14.59 7.36 -6.84
N GLN A 105 -14.96 7.33 -5.56
CA GLN A 105 -15.49 8.50 -4.85
C GLN A 105 -14.36 9.35 -4.27
N ASN A 106 -14.44 10.67 -4.43
CA ASN A 106 -13.52 11.59 -3.78
C ASN A 106 -13.82 11.66 -2.27
N VAL A 107 -12.85 11.26 -1.45
CA VAL A 107 -12.95 11.24 0.01
C VAL A 107 -11.97 12.20 0.69
N LEU A 108 -11.42 13.18 -0.05
CA LEU A 108 -10.40 14.09 0.45
C LEU A 108 -10.84 14.84 1.72
N ARG A 109 -12.09 15.32 1.77
CA ARG A 109 -12.63 16.00 2.96
C ARG A 109 -12.61 15.09 4.19
N TYR A 110 -12.99 13.83 4.01
CA TYR A 110 -12.99 12.85 5.09
C TYR A 110 -11.55 12.50 5.53
N PHE A 111 -10.63 12.30 4.58
CA PHE A 111 -9.22 12.05 4.90
C PHE A 111 -8.55 13.23 5.61
N ARG A 112 -8.91 14.48 5.25
CA ARG A 112 -8.46 15.67 5.99
C ARG A 112 -8.86 15.62 7.45
N GLN A 113 -10.12 15.30 7.73
CA GLN A 113 -10.65 15.19 9.09
C GLN A 113 -9.98 14.03 9.85
N ALA A 114 -9.90 12.86 9.23
CA ALA A 114 -9.23 11.68 9.80
C ALA A 114 -7.77 11.97 10.16
N TYR A 115 -7.00 12.61 9.26
CA TYR A 115 -5.62 13.00 9.52
C TYR A 115 -5.50 14.07 10.61
N ALA A 116 -6.40 15.06 10.63
CA ALA A 116 -6.42 16.08 11.67
C ALA A 116 -6.61 15.44 13.06
N GLY A 117 -7.50 14.43 13.15
CA GLY A 117 -7.80 13.68 14.36
C GLY A 117 -6.71 12.69 14.83
N LEU A 118 -5.67 12.43 14.03
CA LEU A 118 -4.58 11.53 14.45
C LEU A 118 -3.84 12.05 15.68
N SER A 119 -3.46 11.12 16.55
CA SER A 119 -2.70 11.45 17.75
C SER A 119 -1.34 12.09 17.44
N ALA A 120 -0.84 12.89 18.38
CA ALA A 120 0.51 13.45 18.29
C ALA A 120 1.59 12.36 18.23
N ARG A 121 1.35 11.19 18.84
CA ARG A 121 2.26 10.03 18.79
C ARG A 121 2.37 9.50 17.37
N THR A 122 1.25 9.25 16.70
CA THR A 122 1.23 8.76 15.32
C THR A 122 1.89 9.75 14.37
N LYS A 123 1.54 11.04 14.47
CA LYS A 123 2.17 12.09 13.64
C LYS A 123 3.69 12.19 13.87
N ARG A 124 4.16 12.00 15.11
CA ARG A 124 5.59 11.95 15.44
C ARG A 124 6.28 10.73 14.82
N ARG A 125 5.68 9.55 14.94
CA ARG A 125 6.21 8.33 14.32
C ARG A 125 6.33 8.48 12.80
N LEU A 126 5.30 8.99 12.13
CA LEU A 126 5.39 9.23 10.69
C LEU A 126 6.49 10.25 10.35
N ALA A 127 6.58 11.35 11.10
CA ALA A 127 7.62 12.37 10.89
C ALA A 127 9.04 11.84 11.08
N TYR A 128 9.27 10.87 11.96
CA TYR A 128 10.59 10.29 12.18
C TYR A 128 11.22 9.79 10.88
N TYR A 129 10.45 9.19 9.98
CA TYR A 129 10.98 8.66 8.72
C TYR A 129 11.24 9.73 7.64
N ARG A 130 10.69 10.95 7.82
CA ARG A 130 10.87 12.05 6.86
C ARG A 130 12.34 12.43 6.67
N GLN A 131 13.16 12.31 7.71
CA GLN A 131 14.58 12.65 7.64
C GLN A 131 15.36 11.76 6.65
N TYR A 132 14.84 10.57 6.34
CA TYR A 132 15.42 9.64 5.37
C TYR A 132 14.81 9.77 3.97
N ALA A 133 13.87 10.71 3.77
CA ALA A 133 13.15 10.82 2.51
C ALA A 133 14.05 11.41 1.41
N ILE A 134 14.38 10.60 0.41
CA ILE A 134 15.12 10.98 -0.82
C ILE A 134 14.22 10.99 -2.06
N THR A 135 12.91 10.98 -1.83
CA THR A 135 11.84 11.01 -2.82
C THR A 135 10.96 12.24 -2.58
N ASP A 136 10.18 12.62 -3.58
CA ASP A 136 9.19 13.70 -3.55
C ASP A 136 7.74 13.20 -3.43
N ALA A 137 7.54 11.88 -3.55
CA ALA A 137 6.23 11.24 -3.47
C ALA A 137 6.30 9.82 -2.87
N VAL A 138 5.18 9.38 -2.31
CA VAL A 138 4.97 8.03 -1.73
C VAL A 138 4.44 7.08 -2.79
N ARG A 139 5.24 6.08 -3.15
CA ARG A 139 4.92 5.08 -4.17
C ARG A 139 4.37 3.80 -3.54
N MET A 140 3.08 3.80 -3.20
CA MET A 140 2.39 2.64 -2.64
C MET A 140 1.26 2.17 -3.57
N GLU A 141 1.24 0.87 -3.86
CA GLU A 141 0.25 0.21 -4.71
C GLU A 141 -0.31 -1.03 -4.01
N GLY A 142 -1.47 -1.48 -4.47
CA GLY A 142 -2.20 -2.57 -3.83
C GLY A 142 -2.90 -3.50 -4.79
N TRP A 143 -2.90 -4.79 -4.47
CA TRP A 143 -3.54 -5.83 -5.26
C TRP A 143 -4.38 -6.74 -4.38
N SER A 144 -5.64 -6.92 -4.80
CA SER A 144 -6.55 -7.82 -4.12
C SER A 144 -6.56 -9.16 -4.85
N VAL A 145 -6.30 -10.25 -4.13
CA VAL A 145 -6.46 -11.61 -4.65
C VAL A 145 -7.76 -12.19 -4.10
N ARG A 146 -8.61 -12.71 -4.98
CA ARG A 146 -9.84 -13.40 -4.57
C ARG A 146 -9.47 -14.77 -4.03
N LEU A 147 -9.81 -15.03 -2.78
CA LEU A 147 -9.65 -16.34 -2.17
C LEU A 147 -10.89 -17.19 -2.52
N THR A 148 -10.70 -18.27 -3.28
CA THR A 148 -11.69 -19.34 -3.43
C THR A 148 -11.36 -20.48 -2.47
N MET A 149 -12.33 -21.33 -2.12
CA MET A 149 -12.11 -22.45 -1.17
C MET A 149 -11.03 -23.44 -1.67
N GLU A 150 -10.82 -23.53 -2.99
CA GLU A 150 -9.77 -24.35 -3.62
C GLU A 150 -8.36 -23.77 -3.47
N ILE A 151 -8.25 -22.44 -3.32
CA ILE A 151 -6.96 -21.72 -3.22
C ILE A 151 -6.46 -21.67 -1.76
N ALA A 152 -7.07 -22.42 -0.83
CA ALA A 152 -6.68 -22.44 0.58
C ALA A 152 -5.28 -23.07 0.84
N ASP A 153 -4.64 -23.68 -0.16
CA ASP A 153 -3.26 -24.14 -0.07
C ASP A 153 -2.26 -22.98 -0.27
N ALA A 154 -1.45 -22.71 0.75
CA ALA A 154 -0.41 -21.69 0.79
C ALA A 154 0.55 -21.76 -0.43
N ARG A 155 0.83 -22.96 -0.96
CA ARG A 155 1.74 -23.16 -2.09
C ARG A 155 1.13 -22.66 -3.41
N VAL A 156 -0.18 -22.83 -3.59
CA VAL A 156 -0.92 -22.37 -4.77
C VAL A 156 -1.01 -20.84 -4.79
N GLN A 157 -1.16 -20.22 -3.62
CA GLN A 157 -1.23 -18.76 -3.49
C GLN A 157 0.09 -18.07 -3.84
N VAL A 158 1.22 -18.64 -3.38
CA VAL A 158 2.56 -18.13 -3.71
C VAL A 158 2.84 -18.30 -5.20
N ALA A 159 2.52 -19.44 -5.80
CA ALA A 159 2.66 -19.65 -7.25
C ALA A 159 1.79 -18.70 -8.07
N ALA A 160 0.54 -18.47 -7.65
CA ALA A 160 -0.35 -17.49 -8.27
C ALA A 160 0.20 -16.05 -8.14
N LEU A 161 0.76 -15.70 -6.98
CA LEU A 161 1.42 -14.41 -6.76
C LEU A 161 2.63 -14.23 -7.70
N TRP A 162 3.47 -15.27 -7.87
CA TRP A 162 4.63 -15.21 -8.78
C TRP A 162 4.24 -15.18 -10.25
N ALA A 163 3.27 -16.00 -10.66
CA ALA A 163 2.74 -15.99 -12.03
C ALA A 163 2.11 -14.63 -12.35
N TRP A 164 1.36 -14.07 -11.40
CA TRP A 164 0.77 -12.75 -11.51
C TRP A 164 1.84 -11.63 -11.51
N ARG A 165 2.87 -11.72 -10.65
CA ARG A 165 4.01 -10.79 -10.64
C ARG A 165 4.72 -10.79 -11.99
N ALA A 166 5.00 -11.98 -12.53
CA ALA A 166 5.63 -12.16 -13.83
C ALA A 166 4.77 -11.59 -14.97
N GLN A 167 3.45 -11.84 -14.94
CA GLN A 167 2.52 -11.29 -15.93
C GLN A 167 2.47 -9.76 -15.87
N LYS A 168 2.43 -9.17 -14.67
CA LYS A 168 2.35 -7.70 -14.53
C LYS A 168 3.64 -6.97 -14.85
N GLU A 169 4.79 -7.57 -14.54
CA GLU A 169 6.05 -7.03 -15.02
C GLU A 169 6.15 -7.09 -16.54
N LYS A 170 5.60 -8.13 -17.18
CA LYS A 170 5.51 -8.25 -18.64
C LYS A 170 4.55 -7.23 -19.25
N ASP A 171 3.34 -7.08 -18.69
CA ASP A 171 2.36 -6.08 -19.11
C ASP A 171 2.93 -4.66 -19.02
N ARG A 172 3.69 -4.35 -17.96
CA ARG A 172 4.32 -3.02 -17.77
C ARG A 172 5.45 -2.75 -18.75
N ARG A 173 6.28 -3.75 -19.07
CA ARG A 173 7.34 -3.62 -20.09
C ARG A 173 6.75 -3.43 -21.49
N ASN A 174 5.55 -3.96 -21.73
CA ASN A 174 4.86 -3.88 -23.02
C ASN A 174 3.87 -2.72 -23.14
N CYS A 175 3.63 -1.95 -22.07
CA CYS A 175 2.75 -0.78 -22.13
C CYS A 175 3.54 0.41 -22.71
N PRO A 176 3.15 0.98 -23.85
CA PRO A 176 3.77 2.18 -24.38
C PRO A 176 3.60 3.32 -23.34
N PRO A 177 4.57 4.24 -23.21
CA PRO A 177 4.41 5.38 -22.32
C PRO A 177 3.13 6.12 -22.71
N GLU A 178 2.23 6.31 -21.74
CA GLU A 178 1.04 7.14 -21.92
C GLU A 178 1.50 8.49 -22.45
N LYS A 179 1.03 8.86 -23.64
CA LYS A 179 1.22 10.21 -24.16
C LYS A 179 0.50 11.14 -23.19
N GLU A 180 1.25 11.94 -22.43
CA GLU A 180 0.73 13.06 -21.66
C GLU A 180 -0.01 14.00 -22.63
N ASN A 181 -1.32 13.86 -22.70
CA ASN A 181 -2.18 14.85 -23.34
C ASN A 181 -2.29 16.03 -22.37
N PHE A 182 -1.33 16.94 -22.44
CA PHE A 182 -1.55 18.31 -22.00
C PHE A 182 -2.56 18.96 -22.95
N ARG A 183 -3.75 19.24 -22.44
CA ARG A 183 -4.68 20.24 -22.94
C ARG A 183 -5.12 21.11 -21.78
#